data_AF-A0A8T7HGP7-F1
#
_entry.id   AF-A0A8T7HGP7-F1
#
_cell.length_a   1.000
_cell.length_b   1.000
_cell.length_c   1.000
_cell.angle_alpha   90.00
_cell.angle_beta   90.00
_cell.angle_gamma   90.00
#
_symmetry.space_group_name_H-M   'P 1'
#
loop_
_entity.id
_entity.type
_entity.pdbx_description
1 polymer ?
#
loop_
_entity_poly.entity_id
_entity_poly.type
_entity_poly.pdbx_seq_one_letter_code
_entity_poly.pdbx_strand_id
1 'polypeptide(L)'
;MSSLLHEAGYLYKYSKELLRLNRKLKKYGKLAEKHKRKHGVAKEKDKPKHLAKHSKTMEDVHELMKRHNRYFGKLRYHYLRFAHHFRKEHKI
;
A
#
# COMPACT_ATOMS: atom_id res chain seq x y z
N MET A 1 -13.91 -19.15 20.15
CA MET A 1 -13.12 -19.15 18.88
C MET A 1 -11.64 -19.22 19.23
N SER A 2 -10.86 -20.12 18.61
CA SER A 2 -9.42 -20.25 18.86
C SER A 2 -8.68 -18.94 18.48
N SER A 3 -7.67 -18.59 19.27
CA SER A 3 -6.77 -17.45 19.01
C SER A 3 -6.10 -17.56 17.63
N LEU A 4 -5.83 -18.77 17.14
CA LEU A 4 -5.31 -18.99 15.79
C LEU A 4 -6.29 -18.55 14.70
N LEU A 5 -7.57 -18.90 14.85
CA LEU A 5 -8.59 -18.56 13.86
C LEU A 5 -8.78 -17.04 13.76
N HIS A 6 -8.75 -16.33 14.89
CA HIS A 6 -8.80 -14.88 14.91
C HIS A 6 -7.59 -14.25 14.20
N GLU A 7 -6.38 -14.71 14.52
CA GLU A 7 -5.16 -14.20 13.88
C GLU A 7 -5.13 -14.51 12.38
N ALA A 8 -5.56 -15.70 11.95
CA ALA A 8 -5.72 -16.06 10.54
C ALA A 8 -6.73 -15.15 9.81
N GLY A 9 -7.84 -14.81 10.47
CA GLY A 9 -8.83 -13.86 9.94
C GLY A 9 -8.23 -12.47 9.71
N TYR A 10 -7.43 -11.97 10.67
CA TYR A 10 -6.71 -10.71 10.52
C TYR A 10 -5.68 -10.76 9.39
N LEU A 11 -4.91 -11.84 9.29
CA LEU A 11 -3.94 -12.05 8.21
C LEU A 11 -4.61 -12.01 6.82
N TYR A 12 -5.73 -12.70 6.67
CA TYR A 12 -6.50 -12.67 5.43
C TYR A 12 -7.02 -11.26 5.12
N LYS A 13 -7.64 -10.59 6.10
CA LYS A 13 -8.17 -9.24 5.93
C LYS A 13 -7.09 -8.25 5.48
N TYR A 14 -5.95 -8.21 6.19
CA TYR A 14 -4.90 -7.24 5.89
C TYR A 14 -4.13 -7.57 4.61
N SER A 15 -3.96 -8.84 4.26
CA SER A 15 -3.35 -9.21 2.96
C SER A 15 -4.21 -8.75 1.77
N LYS A 16 -5.55 -8.85 1.87
CA LYS A 16 -6.47 -8.31 0.85
C LYS A 16 -6.41 -6.79 0.74
N GLU A 17 -6.33 -6.08 1.87
CA GLU A 17 -6.18 -4.62 1.86
C GLU A 17 -4.84 -4.17 1.26
N LEU A 18 -3.74 -4.86 1.59
CA LEU A 18 -2.43 -4.62 0.97
C LEU A 18 -2.46 -4.85 -0.54
N LEU A 19 -3.12 -5.92 -1.01
CA LEU A 19 -3.28 -6.18 -2.44
C LEU A 19 -4.05 -5.05 -3.13
N ARG A 20 -5.12 -4.53 -2.52
CA ARG A 20 -5.88 -3.39 -3.02
C ARG A 20 -5.01 -2.13 -3.09
N LEU A 21 -4.22 -1.86 -2.05
CA LEU A 21 -3.32 -0.71 -2.02
C LEU A 21 -2.21 -0.83 -3.06
N ASN A 22 -1.62 -2.01 -3.25
CA ASN A 22 -0.60 -2.24 -4.28
C ASN A 22 -1.12 -1.98 -5.69
N ARG A 23 -2.35 -2.38 -5.99
CA ARG A 23 -3.00 -2.05 -7.27
C ARG A 23 -3.17 -0.55 -7.45
N LYS A 24 -3.58 0.17 -6.40
CA LYS A 24 -3.71 1.64 -6.43
C LYS A 24 -2.34 2.30 -6.62
N LEU A 25 -1.34 1.94 -5.81
CA LEU A 25 0.03 2.45 -5.94
C LEU A 25 0.58 2.25 -7.36
N LYS A 26 0.40 1.07 -7.97
CA LYS A 26 0.80 0.81 -9.36
C LYS A 26 0.09 1.73 -10.35
N LYS A 27 -1.22 1.95 -10.18
CA LYS A 27 -2.01 2.84 -11.05
C LYS A 27 -1.55 4.29 -10.93
N TYR A 28 -1.42 4.79 -9.71
CA TYR A 28 -1.03 6.18 -9.44
C TYR A 28 0.44 6.45 -9.78
N GLY A 29 1.34 5.49 -9.55
CA GLY A 29 2.73 5.58 -10.01
C GLY A 29 2.83 5.74 -11.53
N LYS A 30 2.07 4.95 -12.30
CA LYS A 30 2.00 5.13 -13.76
C LYS A 30 1.43 6.49 -14.17
N LEU A 31 0.47 7.02 -13.43
CA LEU A 31 -0.09 8.36 -13.69
C LEU A 31 0.93 9.47 -13.38
N ALA A 32 1.66 9.35 -12.28
CA ALA A 32 2.71 10.29 -11.91
C ALA A 32 3.80 10.34 -12.98
N GLU A 33 4.29 9.19 -13.45
CA GLU A 33 5.26 9.10 -14.54
C GLU A 33 4.71 9.67 -15.85
N LYS A 34 3.43 9.41 -16.16
CA LYS A 34 2.78 10.01 -17.33
C LYS A 34 2.78 11.54 -17.26
N HIS A 35 2.49 12.13 -16.10
CA HIS A 35 2.50 13.58 -15.92
C HIS A 35 3.90 14.17 -15.98
N LYS A 36 4.89 13.50 -15.37
CA LYS A 36 6.31 13.87 -15.46
C LYS A 36 6.81 13.87 -16.91
N ARG A 37 6.49 12.82 -17.67
CA ARG A 37 6.84 12.76 -19.10
C ARG A 37 6.16 13.87 -19.90
N LYS A 38 4.85 14.10 -19.67
CA LYS A 38 4.12 15.18 -20.34
C LYS A 38 4.69 16.56 -20.02
N HIS A 39 5.13 16.80 -18.78
CA HIS A 39 5.82 18.01 -18.41
C HIS A 39 7.10 18.21 -19.23
N GLY A 40 7.92 17.16 -19.39
CA GLY A 40 9.18 17.24 -20.14
C GLY A 40 9.02 17.59 -21.63
N VAL A 41 7.91 17.20 -22.26
CA VAL A 41 7.65 17.44 -23.70
C VAL A 41 6.62 18.54 -23.99
N ALA A 42 6.04 19.14 -22.95
CA ALA A 42 5.03 20.18 -23.12
C ALA A 42 5.66 21.54 -23.49
N LYS A 43 4.87 22.36 -24.19
CA LYS A 43 5.20 23.79 -24.40
C LYS A 43 5.27 24.51 -23.06
N GLU A 44 6.09 25.55 -22.94
CA GLU A 44 6.30 26.30 -21.68
C GLU A 44 4.99 26.68 -20.98
N LYS A 45 4.01 27.19 -21.73
CA LYS A 45 2.69 27.55 -21.19
C LYS A 45 1.93 26.40 -20.51
N ASP A 46 2.16 25.15 -20.94
CA ASP A 46 1.46 23.95 -20.48
C ASP A 46 2.26 23.17 -19.42
N LYS A 47 3.56 23.50 -19.24
CA LYS A 47 4.41 22.87 -18.22
C LYS A 47 3.86 23.04 -16.80
N PRO A 48 3.45 24.24 -16.32
CA PRO A 48 2.93 24.41 -14.97
C PRO A 48 1.74 23.48 -14.66
N LYS A 49 0.84 23.29 -15.63
CA LYS A 49 -0.32 22.39 -15.50
C LYS A 49 0.09 20.94 -15.33
N HIS A 50 1.11 20.47 -16.06
CA HIS A 50 1.59 19.10 -15.93
C HIS A 50 2.40 18.88 -14.66
N LEU A 51 3.17 19.87 -14.22
CA LEU A 51 3.87 19.84 -12.93
C LEU A 51 2.88 19.75 -11.77
N ALA A 52 1.87 20.62 -11.73
CA ALA A 52 0.84 20.61 -10.68
C ALA A 52 0.12 19.24 -10.60
N LYS A 53 -0.21 18.64 -11.75
CA LYS A 53 -0.80 17.29 -11.79
C LYS A 53 0.15 16.21 -11.29
N HIS A 54 1.44 16.30 -11.63
CA HIS A 54 2.45 15.37 -11.12
C HIS A 54 2.55 15.47 -9.60
N SER A 55 2.72 16.68 -9.05
CA SER A 55 2.81 16.92 -7.60
C SER A 55 1.59 16.38 -6.85
N LYS A 56 0.38 16.71 -7.31
CA LYS A 56 -0.85 16.16 -6.71
C LYS A 56 -0.92 14.64 -6.75
N THR A 57 -0.50 14.03 -7.86
CA THR A 57 -0.48 12.56 -7.97
C THR A 57 0.57 11.96 -7.01
N MET A 58 1.69 12.64 -6.79
CA MET A 58 2.72 12.20 -5.85
C MET A 58 2.26 12.29 -4.39
N GLU A 59 1.46 13.30 -4.04
CA GLU A 59 0.80 13.39 -2.72
C GLU A 59 -0.12 12.18 -2.50
N ASP A 60 -0.95 11.84 -3.48
CA ASP A 60 -1.82 10.65 -3.43
C ASP A 60 -1.01 9.36 -3.27
N VAL A 61 0.11 9.22 -3.99
CA VAL A 61 1.03 8.07 -3.86
C VAL A 61 1.61 8.00 -2.45
N HIS A 62 2.02 9.14 -1.89
CA HIS A 62 2.62 9.20 -0.55
C HIS A 62 1.60 8.79 0.53
N GLU A 63 0.36 9.25 0.43
CA GLU A 63 -0.71 8.86 1.35
C GLU A 63 -1.06 7.36 1.22
N LEU A 64 -1.13 6.84 -0.01
CA LEU A 64 -1.31 5.40 -0.23
C LEU A 64 -0.16 4.58 0.37
N MET A 65 1.07 5.08 0.31
CA MET A 65 2.25 4.42 0.89
C MET A 65 2.19 4.40 2.42
N LYS A 66 1.79 5.50 3.06
CA LYS A 66 1.55 5.55 4.51
C LYS A 66 0.53 4.50 4.94
N ARG A 67 -0.61 4.42 4.22
CA ARG A 67 -1.64 3.41 4.48
C ARG A 67 -1.13 1.99 4.26
N HIS A 68 -0.36 1.76 3.20
CA HIS A 68 0.28 0.47 2.93
C HIS A 68 1.17 0.04 4.10
N ASN A 69 2.07 0.91 4.55
CA ASN A 69 2.99 0.61 5.65
C ASN A 69 2.25 0.34 6.95
N ARG A 70 1.15 1.06 7.23
CA ARG A 70 0.30 0.79 8.39
C ARG A 70 -0.31 -0.62 8.34
N TYR A 71 -0.86 -1.04 7.20
CA TYR A 71 -1.41 -2.39 7.06
C TYR A 71 -0.34 -3.47 7.07
N PHE A 72 0.84 -3.20 6.53
CA PHE A 72 1.97 -4.11 6.58
C PHE A 72 2.44 -4.33 8.03
N GLY A 73 2.54 -3.26 8.81
CA GLY A 73 2.85 -3.35 10.25
C GLY A 73 1.82 -4.20 11.00
N LYS A 74 0.53 -3.99 10.75
CA LYS A 74 -0.55 -4.83 11.33
C LYS A 74 -0.42 -6.29 10.90
N LEU A 75 -0.21 -6.55 9.61
CA LEU A 75 -0.05 -7.91 9.09
C LEU A 75 1.13 -8.62 9.78
N ARG A 76 2.27 -7.94 9.91
CA ARG A 76 3.45 -8.47 10.61
C ARG A 76 3.17 -8.77 12.08
N TYR A 77 2.47 -7.86 12.78
CA TYR A 77 2.08 -8.08 14.17
C TYR A 77 1.22 -9.34 14.34
N HIS A 78 0.16 -9.47 13.53
CA HIS A 78 -0.74 -10.62 13.57
C HIS A 78 -0.05 -11.92 13.13
N TYR A 79 0.91 -11.84 12.21
CA TYR A 79 1.73 -12.99 11.81
C TYR A 79 2.58 -13.53 12.96
N LEU A 80 3.24 -12.63 13.70
CA LEU A 80 4.04 -13.02 14.86
C LEU A 80 3.17 -13.65 15.96
N ARG A 81 1.97 -13.09 16.20
CA ARG A 81 1.00 -13.67 17.15
C ARG A 81 0.48 -15.03 16.69
N PHE A 82 0.13 -15.16 15.41
CA PHE A 82 -0.28 -16.43 14.84
C PHE A 82 0.81 -17.49 15.05
N ALA A 83 2.05 -17.17 14.70
CA ALA A 83 3.18 -18.08 14.87
C ALA A 83 3.39 -18.46 16.34
N HIS A 84 3.28 -17.51 17.27
CA HIS A 84 3.37 -17.78 18.71
C HIS A 84 2.25 -18.71 19.19
N HIS A 85 1.00 -18.44 18.83
CA HIS A 85 -0.14 -19.29 19.19
C HIS A 85 -0.04 -20.67 18.56
N PHE A 86 0.45 -20.75 17.33
CA PHE A 86 0.63 -22.01 16.60
C PHE A 86 1.66 -22.89 17.31
N ARG A 87 2.82 -22.33 17.62
CA ARG A 87 3.87 -23.01 18.40
C ARG A 87 3.36 -23.49 19.76
N LYS A 88 2.61 -22.65 20.47
CA LYS A 88 2.04 -22.98 21.78
C LYS A 88 1.02 -24.12 21.69
N GLU A 89 0.09 -24.08 20.73
CA GLU A 89 -0.94 -25.11 20.56
C GLU A 89 -0.35 -26.45 20.08
N HIS A 90 0.67 -26.41 19.22
CA HIS A 90 1.30 -27.61 18.66
C HIS A 90 2.54 -28.11 19.44
N LYS A 91 2.96 -27.41 20.51
CA LYS A 91 4.16 -27.70 21.31
C LYS A 91 5.45 -27.79 20.49
N ILE A 92 5.62 -26.86 19.54
CA ILE A 92 6.80 -26.72 18.66
C ILE A 92 7.61 -25.48 19.07
#